data_AF-A0A1Q6M4X8-F1
#
_entry.id   AF-A0A1Q6M4X8-F1
#
_cell.length_a   1.000
_cell.length_b   1.000
_cell.length_c   1.000
_cell.angle_alpha   90.00
_cell.angle_beta   90.00
_cell.angle_gamma   90.00
#
_symmetry.space_group_name_H-M   'P 1'
#
loop_
_entity.id
_entity.type
_entity.pdbx_description
1 polymer ?
#
loop_
_entity_poly.entity_id
_entity_poly.type
_entity_poly.pdbx_seq_one_letter_code
_entity_poly.pdbx_strand_id
1 'polypeptide(L)'
;MIYFGKYLKDYLEYSNISQTEFAMRMGITQKHMNEILNGKTNITLEMAANIERLTGIKSSFIISVENSRILKESILKEYGNLQHIKEEIIKKYYINELKKRKWIKFKDETDELQICIDLLDFLKIKDFEVVPKLEE
;
A
#
# COMPACT_ATOMS: atom_id res chain seq x y z
N MET A 1 0.55 8.71 1.42
CA MET A 1 0.29 7.32 1.02
C MET A 1 -1.15 7.17 0.58
N ILE A 2 -1.38 6.38 -0.47
CA ILE A 2 -2.72 6.04 -0.93
C ILE A 2 -3.25 4.91 -0.04
N TYR A 3 -4.52 5.00 0.36
CA TYR A 3 -5.25 3.97 1.11
C TYR A 3 -6.65 3.85 0.55
N PHE A 4 -7.28 2.69 0.70
CA PHE A 4 -8.55 2.40 0.04
C PHE A 4 -9.68 3.31 0.53
N GLY A 5 -9.65 3.72 1.80
CA GLY A 5 -10.62 4.65 2.39
C GLY A 5 -10.86 5.92 1.56
N LYS A 6 -9.84 6.44 0.86
CA LYS A 6 -10.01 7.58 -0.05
C LYS A 6 -10.89 7.24 -1.26
N TYR A 7 -10.65 6.10 -1.90
CA TYR A 7 -11.49 5.62 -3.00
C TYR A 7 -12.92 5.34 -2.54
N LEU A 8 -13.09 4.78 -1.35
CA LEU A 8 -14.41 4.54 -0.78
C LEU A 8 -15.14 5.88 -0.52
N LYS A 9 -14.43 6.90 -0.05
CA LYS A 9 -15.01 8.24 0.14
C LYS A 9 -15.50 8.84 -1.19
N ASP A 10 -14.67 8.79 -2.22
CA ASP A 10 -15.02 9.28 -3.56
C ASP A 10 -16.24 8.52 -4.13
N TYR A 11 -16.30 7.20 -3.91
CA TYR A 11 -17.45 6.37 -4.29
C TYR A 11 -18.75 6.78 -3.57
N LEU A 12 -18.69 7.04 -2.26
CA LEU A 12 -19.85 7.46 -1.47
C LEU A 12 -20.38 8.82 -1.93
N GLU A 13 -19.47 9.77 -2.20
CA GLU A 13 -19.81 11.09 -2.73
C GLU A 13 -20.46 10.99 -4.12
N TYR A 14 -19.89 10.19 -5.02
CA TYR A 14 -20.44 9.96 -6.35
C TYR A 14 -21.82 9.27 -6.32
N SER A 15 -21.99 8.30 -5.41
CA SER A 15 -23.23 7.54 -5.27
C SER A 15 -24.30 8.26 -4.46
N ASN A 16 -24.00 9.46 -3.94
CA ASN A 16 -24.84 10.22 -3.01
C ASN A 16 -25.29 9.38 -1.78
N ILE A 17 -24.40 8.52 -1.28
CA ILE A 17 -24.64 7.67 -0.11
C ILE A 17 -23.94 8.31 1.10
N SER A 18 -24.68 8.52 2.19
CA SER A 18 -24.08 9.06 3.41
C SER A 18 -23.19 8.02 4.10
N GLN A 19 -22.15 8.48 4.81
CA GLN A 19 -21.28 7.59 5.60
C GLN A 19 -22.08 6.79 6.64
N THR A 20 -23.08 7.43 7.26
CA THR A 20 -23.96 6.80 8.26
C THR A 20 -24.77 5.65 7.66
N GLU A 21 -25.35 5.89 6.48
CA GLU A 21 -26.11 4.87 5.75
C GLU A 21 -25.22 3.71 5.32
N PHE A 22 -24.04 4.00 4.77
CA PHE A 22 -23.11 2.95 4.36
C PHE A 22 -22.58 2.14 5.57
N ALA A 23 -22.32 2.79 6.70
CA ALA A 23 -21.95 2.13 7.94
C ALA A 23 -23.04 1.16 8.43
N MET A 24 -24.31 1.60 8.37
CA MET A 24 -25.46 0.77 8.72
C MET A 24 -25.56 -0.45 7.78
N ARG A 25 -25.37 -0.28 6.47
CA ARG A 25 -25.36 -1.39 5.49
C ARG A 25 -24.21 -2.37 5.72
N MET A 26 -23.07 -1.88 6.19
CA MET A 26 -21.90 -2.68 6.58
C MET A 26 -22.04 -3.36 7.95
N GLY A 27 -23.05 -3.00 8.74
CA GLY A 27 -23.20 -3.50 10.12
C GLY A 27 -22.15 -2.97 11.10
N ILE A 28 -21.56 -1.80 10.83
CA ILE A 28 -20.54 -1.18 11.68
C ILE A 28 -20.98 0.19 12.20
N THR A 29 -20.29 0.70 13.22
CA THR A 29 -20.57 2.05 13.74
C THR A 29 -20.11 3.13 12.76
N GLN A 30 -20.77 4.28 12.78
CA GLN A 30 -20.34 5.45 12.00
C GLN A 30 -18.91 5.88 12.35
N LYS A 31 -18.52 5.73 13.63
CA LYS A 31 -17.14 5.98 14.08
C LYS A 31 -16.14 5.07 13.35
N HIS A 32 -16.42 3.77 13.29
CA HIS A 32 -15.56 2.80 12.60
C HIS A 32 -15.50 3.11 11.09
N MET A 33 -16.63 3.45 10.47
CA MET A 33 -16.65 3.90 9.07
C MET A 33 -15.74 5.11 8.85
N ASN A 34 -15.82 6.12 9.71
CA ASN A 34 -14.96 7.30 9.62
C ASN A 34 -13.47 6.94 9.79
N GLU A 35 -13.13 5.99 10.66
CA GLU A 35 -11.74 5.51 10.80
C GLU A 35 -11.25 4.80 9.53
N ILE A 36 -12.08 3.98 8.89
CA ILE A 36 -11.76 3.34 7.60
C ILE A 36 -11.55 4.39 6.51
N LEU A 37 -12.47 5.35 6.39
CA LEU A 37 -12.40 6.42 5.37
C LEU A 37 -11.20 7.34 5.53
N ASN A 38 -10.61 7.41 6.72
CA ASN A 38 -9.39 8.17 7.00
C ASN A 38 -8.12 7.30 7.06
N GLY A 39 -8.22 6.01 6.74
CA GLY A 39 -7.07 5.09 6.74
C GLY A 39 -6.49 4.81 8.13
N LYS A 40 -7.27 5.02 9.20
CA LYS A 40 -6.85 4.76 10.59
C LYS A 40 -7.03 3.30 11.00
N THR A 41 -7.91 2.59 10.30
CA THR A 41 -8.21 1.18 10.55
C THR A 41 -7.91 0.36 9.30
N ASN A 42 -7.20 -0.76 9.49
CA ASN A 42 -6.93 -1.70 8.42
C ASN A 42 -8.23 -2.39 7.98
N ILE A 43 -8.41 -2.55 6.67
CA ILE A 43 -9.54 -3.27 6.11
C ILE A 43 -9.25 -4.77 6.18
N THR A 44 -10.08 -5.51 6.91
CA THR A 44 -9.98 -6.97 6.97
C THR A 44 -10.51 -7.62 5.69
N LEU A 45 -10.20 -8.89 5.47
CA LEU A 45 -10.76 -9.65 4.33
C LEU A 45 -12.29 -9.66 4.34
N GLU A 46 -12.89 -9.81 5.52
CA GLU A 46 -14.34 -9.77 5.69
C GLU A 46 -14.92 -8.39 5.33
N MET A 47 -14.27 -7.30 5.79
CA MET A 47 -14.67 -5.94 5.41
C MET A 47 -14.56 -5.73 3.90
N ALA A 48 -13.49 -6.20 3.26
CA ALA A 48 -13.30 -6.09 1.81
C ALA A 48 -14.40 -6.85 1.05
N ALA A 49 -14.78 -8.05 1.50
CA ALA A 49 -15.88 -8.82 0.90
C ALA A 49 -17.24 -8.11 1.06
N ASN A 50 -17.50 -7.53 2.22
CA ASN A 50 -18.72 -6.75 2.46
C ASN A 50 -18.77 -5.48 1.59
N ILE A 51 -17.65 -4.77 1.46
CA ILE A 51 -17.54 -3.60 0.57
C ILE A 51 -17.78 -4.02 -0.88
N GLU A 52 -17.20 -5.12 -1.35
CA GLU A 52 -17.43 -5.64 -2.70
C GLU A 52 -18.91 -5.93 -2.93
N ARG A 53 -19.58 -6.57 -1.98
CA ARG A 53 -21.02 -6.85 -2.07
C ARG A 53 -21.87 -5.57 -2.16
N LEU A 54 -21.47 -4.49 -1.49
CA LEU A 54 -22.23 -3.24 -1.46
C LEU A 54 -21.89 -2.26 -2.59
N THR A 55 -20.71 -2.38 -3.20
CA THR A 55 -20.18 -1.38 -4.15
C THR A 55 -19.83 -1.96 -5.51
N GLY A 56 -19.69 -3.29 -5.62
CA GLY A 56 -19.14 -3.97 -6.80
C GLY A 56 -17.62 -3.82 -6.96
N ILE A 57 -16.93 -3.10 -6.07
CA ILE A 57 -15.48 -2.96 -6.10
C ILE A 57 -14.86 -4.27 -5.62
N LYS A 58 -14.13 -4.95 -6.50
CA LYS A 58 -13.51 -6.25 -6.20
C LYS A 58 -12.67 -6.20 -4.93
N SER A 59 -12.91 -7.11 -3.98
CA SER A 59 -12.11 -7.25 -2.75
C SER A 59 -10.63 -7.42 -3.03
N SER A 60 -10.26 -8.12 -4.12
CA SER A 60 -8.87 -8.24 -4.56
C SER A 60 -8.19 -6.89 -4.80
N PHE A 61 -8.92 -5.92 -5.36
CA PHE A 61 -8.41 -4.56 -5.55
C PHE A 61 -8.25 -3.84 -4.21
N ILE A 62 -9.25 -3.91 -3.33
CA ILE A 62 -9.20 -3.33 -1.98
C ILE A 62 -7.95 -3.82 -1.23
N ILE A 63 -7.77 -5.14 -1.20
CA ILE A 63 -6.64 -5.80 -0.56
C ILE A 63 -5.31 -5.39 -1.21
N SER A 64 -5.26 -5.27 -2.54
CA SER A 64 -4.03 -4.85 -3.22
C SER A 64 -3.59 -3.42 -2.86
N VAL A 65 -4.54 -2.50 -2.69
CA VAL A 65 -4.26 -1.11 -2.29
C VAL A 65 -3.75 -1.08 -0.85
N GLU A 66 -4.42 -1.79 0.06
CA GLU A 66 -4.00 -1.85 1.47
C GLU A 66 -2.65 -2.57 1.65
N ASN A 67 -2.39 -3.63 0.89
CA ASN A 67 -1.09 -4.31 0.90
C ASN A 67 0.04 -3.38 0.44
N SER A 68 -0.17 -2.65 -0.66
CA SER A 68 0.81 -1.66 -1.13
C SER A 68 1.09 -0.61 -0.07
N ARG A 69 0.05 -0.14 0.63
CA ARG A 69 0.20 0.79 1.74
C ARG A 69 1.06 0.20 2.86
N ILE A 70 0.73 -1.01 3.34
CA ILE A 70 1.46 -1.66 4.44
C ILE A 70 2.96 -1.82 4.11
N LEU A 71 3.29 -2.23 2.88
CA LEU A 71 4.67 -2.37 2.42
C LEU A 71 5.43 -1.03 2.40
N LYS A 72 4.78 0.05 1.97
CA LYS A 72 5.38 1.40 2.00
C LYS A 72 5.60 1.88 3.44
N GLU A 73 4.66 1.59 4.32
CA GLU A 73 4.74 1.91 5.74
C GLU A 73 5.86 1.15 6.46
N SER A 74 6.08 -0.13 6.13
CA SER A 74 7.17 -0.92 6.73
C SER A 74 8.53 -0.37 6.33
N ILE A 75 8.72 -0.04 5.05
CA ILE A 75 9.97 0.58 4.56
C ILE A 75 10.21 1.92 5.26
N LEU A 76 9.18 2.77 5.41
CA LEU A 76 9.33 4.03 6.12
C LEU A 76 9.67 3.85 7.60
N LYS A 77 9.14 2.82 8.26
CA LYS A 77 9.47 2.52 9.66
C LYS A 77 10.91 2.04 9.82
N GLU A 78 11.41 1.22 8.89
CA GLU A 78 12.77 0.68 8.94
C GLU A 78 13.82 1.73 8.56
N TYR A 79 13.60 2.49 7.48
CA TYR A 79 14.60 3.42 6.94
C TYR A 79 14.34 4.88 7.31
N GLY A 80 13.25 5.16 8.04
CA GLY A 80 12.91 6.48 8.59
C GLY A 80 12.38 7.48 7.56
N ASN A 81 13.20 7.90 6.61
CA ASN A 81 12.84 8.94 5.64
C ASN A 81 13.32 8.64 4.22
N LEU A 82 12.71 9.33 3.25
CA LEU A 82 13.00 9.20 1.82
C LEU A 82 14.46 9.53 1.46
N GLN A 83 15.07 10.48 2.17
CA GLN A 83 16.47 10.87 1.95
C GLN A 83 17.43 9.72 2.26
N HIS A 84 17.21 9.04 3.39
CA HIS A 84 17.99 7.90 3.84
C HIS A 84 17.80 6.72 2.89
N ILE A 85 16.56 6.47 2.45
CA ILE A 85 16.25 5.45 1.44
C ILE A 85 17.00 5.70 0.13
N LYS A 86 17.03 6.94 -0.35
CA LYS A 86 17.82 7.33 -1.54
C LYS A 86 19.32 7.05 -1.36
N GLU A 87 19.87 7.39 -0.21
CA GLU A 87 21.31 7.25 0.02
C GLU A 87 21.73 5.80 0.26
N GLU A 88 20.98 5.07 1.08
CA GLU A 88 21.33 3.69 1.44
C GLU A 88 20.89 2.66 0.42
N ILE A 89 19.75 2.84 -0.25
CA ILE A 89 19.22 1.81 -1.16
C ILE A 89 19.58 2.14 -2.60
N ILE A 90 19.24 3.35 -3.08
CA ILE A 90 19.42 3.69 -4.50
C ILE A 90 20.91 3.70 -4.89
N LYS A 91 21.78 4.25 -4.03
CA LYS A 91 23.23 4.25 -4.30
C LYS A 91 23.85 2.87 -4.09
N LYS A 92 23.60 2.21 -2.96
CA LYS A 92 24.23 0.92 -2.61
C LYS A 92 23.89 -0.20 -3.58
N TYR A 93 22.63 -0.27 -4.02
CA TYR A 93 22.16 -1.30 -4.95
C TYR A 93 22.21 -0.85 -6.42
N TYR A 94 22.83 0.30 -6.72
CA TYR A 94 23.01 0.81 -8.07
C TYR A 94 21.72 0.80 -8.91
N ILE A 95 20.60 1.25 -8.31
CA ILE A 95 19.27 1.20 -8.94
C ILE A 95 19.26 1.85 -10.33
N ASN A 96 20.02 2.93 -10.52
CA ASN A 96 20.12 3.62 -11.81
C ASN A 96 20.70 2.72 -12.92
N GLU A 97 21.66 1.86 -12.59
CA GLU A 97 22.19 0.88 -13.54
C GLU A 97 21.15 -0.21 -13.84
N LEU A 98 20.41 -0.67 -12.82
CA LEU A 98 19.33 -1.65 -12.99
C LEU A 98 18.22 -1.11 -13.91
N LYS A 99 17.85 0.17 -13.75
CA LYS A 99 16.92 0.89 -14.63
C LYS A 99 17.44 0.96 -16.06
N LYS A 100 18.68 1.45 -16.24
CA LYS A 100 19.30 1.62 -17.56
C LYS A 100 19.40 0.31 -18.34
N ARG A 101 19.72 -0.78 -17.64
CA ARG A 101 19.84 -2.12 -18.21
C ARG A 101 18.50 -2.86 -18.33
N LYS A 102 17.40 -2.27 -17.86
CA LYS A 102 16.04 -2.85 -17.85
C LYS A 102 15.97 -4.22 -17.15
N TRP A 103 16.75 -4.41 -16.09
CA TRP A 103 16.74 -5.65 -15.31
C TRP A 103 15.48 -5.80 -14.46
N ILE A 104 14.94 -4.67 -13.98
CA ILE A 104 13.71 -4.62 -13.19
C ILE A 104 12.68 -3.76 -13.93
N LYS A 105 11.44 -4.24 -13.98
CA LYS A 105 10.29 -3.44 -14.43
C LYS A 105 9.70 -2.73 -13.22
N PHE A 106 10.11 -1.48 -13.02
CA PHE A 106 9.57 -0.64 -11.95
C PHE A 106 8.13 -0.25 -12.28
N LYS A 107 7.23 -0.36 -11.30
CA LYS A 107 5.82 0.03 -11.46
C LYS A 107 5.67 1.56 -11.50
N ASP A 108 6.46 2.25 -10.68
CA ASP A 108 6.54 3.69 -10.62
C ASP A 108 8.00 4.11 -10.39
N GLU A 109 8.61 4.75 -11.39
CA GLU A 109 10.01 5.18 -11.32
C GLU A 109 10.21 6.51 -10.57
N THR A 110 9.12 7.19 -10.23
CA THR A 110 9.12 8.46 -9.50
C THR A 110 8.91 8.27 -7.99
N ASP A 111 8.25 7.19 -7.59
CA ASP A 111 8.03 6.81 -6.19
C ASP A 111 9.20 5.96 -5.67
N GLU A 112 10.04 6.57 -4.84
CA GLU A 112 11.18 5.92 -4.19
C GLU A 112 10.79 4.70 -3.34
N LEU A 113 9.64 4.74 -2.67
CA LEU A 113 9.15 3.61 -1.90
C LEU A 113 8.74 2.47 -2.82
N GLN A 114 8.13 2.80 -3.96
CA GLN A 114 7.77 1.78 -4.95
C GLN A 114 9.00 1.12 -5.57
N ILE A 115 10.05 1.91 -5.86
CA ILE A 115 11.34 1.38 -6.32
C ILE A 115 11.93 0.40 -5.32
N CYS A 116 11.87 0.72 -4.02
CA CYS A 116 12.39 -0.16 -2.97
C CYS A 116 11.59 -1.46 -2.89
N ILE A 117 10.25 -1.38 -2.94
CA ILE A 117 9.39 -2.57 -2.98
C ILE A 117 9.74 -3.42 -4.20
N ASP A 118 9.87 -2.82 -5.38
CA ASP A 118 10.15 -3.56 -6.60
C ASP A 118 11.55 -4.20 -6.57
N LEU A 119 12.53 -3.58 -5.89
CA LEU A 119 13.85 -4.18 -5.64
C LEU A 119 13.76 -5.37 -4.66
N LEU A 120 13.05 -5.21 -3.54
CA LEU A 120 12.84 -6.31 -2.57
C LEU A 120 12.10 -7.50 -3.23
N ASP A 121 11.08 -7.20 -4.04
CA ASP A 121 10.32 -8.18 -4.83
C ASP A 121 11.21 -8.91 -5.86
N PHE A 122 12.16 -8.20 -6.47
CA PHE A 122 13.13 -8.77 -7.41
C PHE A 122 14.13 -9.68 -6.69
N LEU A 123 14.66 -9.23 -5.55
CA LEU A 123 15.62 -9.98 -4.73
C LEU A 123 14.96 -11.12 -3.94
N LYS A 124 13.63 -11.16 -3.85
CA LYS A 124 12.85 -12.15 -3.07
C LYS A 124 13.19 -12.16 -1.59
N ILE A 125 13.44 -10.98 -1.03
CA ILE A 125 13.77 -10.79 0.39
C ILE A 125 12.69 -9.94 1.09
N LYS A 126 12.54 -10.16 2.40
CA LYS A 126 11.58 -9.42 3.22
C LYS A 126 12.01 -7.97 3.45
N ASP A 127 13.28 -7.78 3.75
CA ASP A 127 13.92 -6.49 4.06
C ASP A 127 15.42 -6.58 3.73
N PHE A 128 16.11 -5.44 3.63
CA PHE A 128 17.52 -5.43 3.26
C PHE A 128 18.45 -5.90 4.38
N GLU A 129 17.97 -6.11 5.61
CA GLU A 129 18.75 -6.71 6.70
C GLU A 129 18.99 -8.21 6.51
N VAL A 130 18.20 -8.86 5.66
CA VAL A 130 18.39 -10.27 5.32
C VAL A 130 19.58 -10.47 4.37
N VAL A 131 19.94 -9.47 3.57
CA VAL A 131 21.01 -9.59 2.55
C VAL A 131 22.34 -10.06 3.14
N PRO A 132 22.88 -9.45 4.22
CA PRO A 132 24.15 -9.90 4.80
C PRO A 132 24.10 -11.32 5.38
N LYS A 133 22.91 -11.81 5.77
CA LYS A 133 22.72 -13.14 6.36
C LYS A 133 22.60 -14.26 5.30
N LEU A 134 22.40 -13.90 4.04
CA LEU A 134 22.33 -14.84 2.91
C LEU A 134 23.68 -15.03 2.22
N GLU A 135 24.65 -14.17 2.53
CA GLU A 135 26.02 -14.23 2.00
C GLU A 135 26.98 -15.06 2.88
N GLU A 136 26.49 -15.59 4.02
CA GLU A 136 27.17 -16.58 4.88
C GLU A 136 26.84 -18.02 4.45
#